data_AF-A0A2X3GK12-F1
#
_entry.id   AF-A0A2X3GK12-F1
#
_cell.length_a   1.000
_cell.length_b   1.000
_cell.length_c   1.000
_cell.angle_alpha   90.00
_cell.angle_beta   90.00
_cell.angle_gamma   90.00
#
_symmetry.space_group_name_H-M   'P 1'
#
loop_
_entity.id
_entity.type
_entity.pdbx_description
1 polymer ?
#
loop_
_entity_poly.entity_id
_entity_poly.type
_entity_poly.pdbx_seq_one_letter_code
_entity_poly.pdbx_strand_id
1 'polypeptide(L)'
;MKISSISILGYGKWSNVEFNQLADFQLIYGGNEAGKSTIMAFIHSILFGFPTKQSTIPRMEPKNKGPYGGKITLTETKLGTVTIERLRGKATGDVTVQVENGAIFGEES
;
A
#
# COMPACT_ATOMS: atom_id res chain seq x y z
N MET A 1 -8.54 -9.87 11.13
CA MET A 1 -7.74 -9.25 10.04
C MET A 1 -6.91 -8.13 10.64
N LYS A 2 -5.59 -8.19 10.47
CA LYS A 2 -4.62 -7.21 10.96
C LYS A 2 -3.58 -6.92 9.88
N ILE A 3 -3.05 -5.70 9.85
CA ILE A 3 -1.88 -5.36 9.02
C ILE A 3 -0.62 -5.75 9.80
N SER A 4 0.15 -6.70 9.28
CA SER A 4 1.38 -7.21 9.91
C SER A 4 2.65 -6.55 9.35
N SER A 5 2.61 -6.11 8.09
CA SER A 5 3.71 -5.37 7.46
C SER A 5 3.21 -4.40 6.39
N ILE A 6 4.00 -3.36 6.16
CA ILE A 6 3.82 -2.34 5.13
C ILE A 6 5.19 -2.12 4.47
N SER A 7 5.29 -2.32 3.16
CA SER A 7 6.48 -2.03 2.38
C SER A 7 6.14 -1.01 1.30
N ILE A 8 6.79 0.15 1.33
CA ILE A 8 6.58 1.28 0.43
C ILE A 8 7.79 1.36 -0.51
N LEU A 9 7.60 1.05 -1.79
CA LEU A 9 8.62 1.25 -2.82
C LEU A 9 8.74 2.73 -3.16
N GLY A 10 7.58 3.39 -3.35
CA GLY A 10 7.51 4.84 -3.45
C GLY A 10 6.08 5.36 -3.36
N TYR A 11 5.84 6.32 -2.47
CA TYR A 11 4.53 6.95 -2.28
C TYR A 11 4.66 8.29 -1.55
N GLY A 12 4.30 9.37 -2.23
CA GLY A 12 4.49 10.74 -1.76
C GLY A 12 5.97 11.01 -1.49
N LYS A 13 6.32 11.22 -0.22
CA LYS A 13 7.71 11.44 0.22
C LYS A 13 8.44 10.17 0.67
N TRP A 14 7.73 9.06 0.85
CA TRP A 14 8.30 7.80 1.31
C TRP A 14 8.85 7.02 0.11
N SER A 15 10.04 6.43 0.25
CA SER A 15 10.65 5.57 -0.77
C SER A 15 11.55 4.56 -0.09
N ASN A 16 11.43 3.29 -0.50
CA ASN A 16 12.17 2.14 0.05
C ASN A 16 12.09 2.06 1.58
N VAL A 17 10.87 2.09 2.12
CA VAL A 17 10.62 2.00 3.57
C VAL A 17 9.83 0.74 3.89
N GLU A 18 10.21 0.07 4.97
CA GLU A 18 9.50 -1.09 5.50
C GLU A 18 9.12 -0.88 6.96
N PHE A 19 7.89 -1.24 7.28
CA PHE A 19 7.38 -1.39 8.63
C PHE A 19 6.99 -2.85 8.81
N ASN A 20 7.78 -3.59 9.58
CA ASN A 20 7.60 -5.02 9.80
C ASN A 20 7.14 -5.27 11.24
N GLN A 21 6.50 -6.43 11.48
CA GLN A 21 6.08 -6.88 12.82
C GLN A 21 5.18 -5.86 13.54
N LEU A 22 4.21 -5.31 12.82
CA LEU A 22 3.25 -4.37 13.40
C LEU A 22 2.40 -5.09 14.46
N ALA A 23 2.48 -4.61 15.70
CA ALA A 23 1.59 -4.96 16.81
C ALA A 23 0.11 -4.57 16.56
N ASP A 24 -0.78 -5.05 17.44
CA ASP A 24 -2.22 -4.82 17.35
C ASP A 24 -2.61 -3.33 17.42
N PHE A 25 -1.86 -2.53 18.17
CA PHE A 25 -2.05 -1.09 18.28
C PHE A 25 -0.88 -0.34 17.65
N GLN A 26 -1.19 0.63 16.78
CA GLN A 26 -0.19 1.43 16.05
C GLN A 26 -0.43 2.93 16.26
N LEU A 27 0.61 3.64 16.71
CA LEU A 27 0.62 5.10 16.81
C LEU A 27 1.56 5.69 15.77
N ILE A 28 1.00 6.38 14.78
CA ILE A 28 1.77 7.16 13.80
C ILE A 28 1.85 8.61 14.29
N TYR A 29 3.04 9.04 14.74
CA TYR A 29 3.26 10.37 15.34
C TYR A 29 4.40 11.13 14.64
N GLY A 30 4.49 12.45 14.89
CA GLY A 30 5.48 13.34 14.28
C GLY A 30 4.91 14.72 13.96
N GLY A 31 5.77 15.66 13.56
CA GLY A 31 5.39 17.04 13.22
C GLY A 31 4.48 17.16 11.99
N ASN A 32 4.08 18.39 11.66
CA ASN A 32 3.40 18.65 10.39
C ASN A 32 4.29 18.23 9.22
N GLU A 33 3.68 17.75 8.14
CA GLU A 33 4.38 17.25 6.95
C GLU A 33 5.32 16.04 7.20
N ALA A 34 5.28 15.44 8.40
CA ALA A 34 6.03 14.22 8.73
C ALA A 34 5.56 12.99 7.94
N GLY A 35 4.48 13.06 7.15
CA GLY A 35 4.03 11.97 6.27
C GLY A 35 3.03 11.01 6.89
N LYS A 36 2.45 11.38 8.04
CA LYS A 36 1.48 10.54 8.77
C LYS A 36 0.24 10.23 7.92
N SER A 37 -0.42 11.26 7.39
CA SER A 37 -1.57 11.10 6.48
C SER A 37 -1.17 10.43 5.16
N THR A 38 0.09 10.54 4.74
CA THR A 38 0.61 9.86 3.55
C THR A 38 0.68 8.35 3.77
N ILE A 39 1.02 7.87 4.96
CA ILE A 39 0.97 6.43 5.30
C ILE A 39 -0.48 5.92 5.26
N MET A 40 -1.43 6.68 5.83
CA MET A 40 -2.85 6.32 5.76
C MET A 40 -3.36 6.26 4.31
N ALA A 41 -3.00 7.24 3.48
CA ALA A 41 -3.36 7.26 2.06
C ALA A 41 -2.70 6.11 1.27
N PHE A 42 -1.47 5.73 1.62
CA PHE A 42 -0.80 4.56 1.06
C PHE A 42 -1.59 3.28 1.35
N ILE A 43 -1.96 3.05 2.61
CA ILE A 43 -2.75 1.88 3.01
C ILE A 43 -4.06 1.81 2.22
N HIS A 44 -4.78 2.93 2.14
CA HIS A 44 -6.00 3.01 1.36
C HIS A 44 -5.76 2.71 -0.13
N SER A 45 -4.66 3.21 -0.70
CA SER A 45 -4.34 3.02 -2.10
C SER A 45 -3.98 1.58 -2.45
N ILE A 46 -3.25 0.88 -1.59
CA ILE A 46 -2.95 -0.54 -1.81
C ILE A 46 -4.26 -1.36 -1.81
N LEU A 47 -5.14 -1.10 -0.85
CA LEU A 47 -6.39 -1.84 -0.69
C LEU A 47 -7.43 -1.53 -1.78
N PHE A 48 -7.55 -0.28 -2.21
CA PHE A 48 -8.68 0.17 -3.03
C PHE A 48 -8.30 0.85 -4.35
N GLY A 49 -7.01 0.95 -4.65
CA GLY A 49 -6.50 1.61 -5.84
C GLY A 49 -6.05 3.05 -5.60
N PHE A 50 -5.11 3.49 -6.43
CA PHE A 50 -4.63 4.85 -6.47
C PHE A 50 -5.73 5.84 -6.90
N PRO A 51 -5.74 7.07 -6.37
CA PRO A 51 -6.64 8.12 -6.85
C PRO A 51 -6.53 8.29 -8.38
N THR A 52 -7.65 8.49 -9.05
CA THR A 52 -7.68 8.76 -10.50
C THR A 52 -7.29 10.21 -10.78
N LYS A 53 -7.08 10.55 -12.06
CA LYS A 53 -6.81 11.94 -12.47
C LYS A 53 -7.99 12.90 -12.18
N GLN A 54 -9.23 12.39 -12.11
CA GLN A 54 -10.40 13.21 -11.74
C GLN A 54 -10.60 13.31 -10.22
N SER A 55 -9.82 12.59 -9.41
CA SER A 55 -9.94 12.66 -7.96
C SER A 55 -9.48 14.01 -7.44
N THR A 56 -10.20 14.55 -6.45
CA THR A 56 -9.77 15.73 -5.69
C THR A 56 -8.63 15.42 -4.73
N ILE A 57 -8.36 14.12 -4.48
CA ILE A 57 -7.29 13.65 -3.61
C ILE A 57 -6.03 13.46 -4.46
N PRO A 58 -4.84 13.95 -4.02
CA PRO A 58 -3.63 13.79 -4.80
C PRO A 58 -3.23 12.31 -4.92
N ARG A 59 -2.72 11.93 -6.10
CA ARG A 59 -2.26 10.56 -6.36
C ARG A 59 -1.01 10.17 -5.55
N MET A 60 -0.30 11.13 -4.94
CA MET A 60 0.92 10.86 -4.18
C MET A 60 2.01 10.16 -5.02
N GLU A 61 2.11 10.48 -6.31
CA GLU A 61 3.22 10.00 -7.15
C GLU A 61 4.56 10.61 -6.67
N PRO A 62 5.65 9.83 -6.57
CA PRO A 62 6.97 10.34 -6.19
C PRO A 62 7.47 11.40 -7.17
N LYS A 63 8.05 12.49 -6.67
CA LYS A 63 8.54 13.62 -7.48
C LYS A 63 9.60 13.20 -8.51
N ASN A 64 10.42 12.21 -8.19
CA ASN A 64 11.49 11.71 -9.05
C ASN A 64 11.01 10.72 -10.13
N LYS A 65 9.69 10.53 -10.29
CA LYS A 65 9.09 9.51 -11.18
C LYS A 65 9.61 8.09 -10.95
N GLY A 66 10.19 7.81 -9.78
CA GLY A 66 10.68 6.49 -9.39
C GLY A 66 9.56 5.46 -9.20
N PRO A 67 9.89 4.28 -8.63
CA PRO A 67 8.92 3.24 -8.28
C PRO A 67 7.73 3.84 -7.54
N TYR A 68 6.51 3.40 -7.87
CA TYR A 68 5.28 3.91 -7.28
C TYR A 68 4.37 2.76 -6.88
N GLY A 69 4.00 2.73 -5.60
CA GLY A 69 3.28 1.63 -4.98
C GLY A 69 4.09 0.91 -3.92
N GLY A 70 3.70 -0.35 -3.68
CA GLY A 70 4.27 -1.20 -2.65
C GLY A 70 3.28 -2.29 -2.24
N LYS A 71 3.44 -2.84 -1.05
CA LYS A 71 2.62 -3.96 -0.58
C LYS A 71 2.30 -3.90 0.91
N ILE A 72 1.23 -4.59 1.28
CA ILE A 72 0.77 -4.76 2.65
C ILE A 72 0.50 -6.25 2.87
N THR A 73 0.99 -6.79 3.99
CA THR A 73 0.67 -8.15 4.40
C THR A 73 -0.35 -8.13 5.53
N LEU A 74 -1.47 -8.81 5.29
CA LEU A 74 -2.57 -9.00 6.20
C LEU A 74 -2.49 -10.40 6.83
N THR A 75 -2.75 -10.47 8.13
CA THR A 75 -2.86 -11.71 8.89
C THR A 75 -4.25 -11.81 9.53
N GLU A 76 -4.58 -12.98 10.09
CA GLU A 76 -5.90 -13.26 10.67
C GLU A 76 -7.06 -13.00 9.68
N THR A 77 -6.83 -13.31 8.40
CA THR A 77 -7.88 -13.29 7.37
C THR A 77 -8.53 -14.68 7.27
N LYS A 78 -9.69 -14.77 6.61
CA LYS A 78 -10.31 -16.08 6.31
C LYS A 78 -9.50 -16.93 5.33
N LEU A 79 -8.52 -16.34 4.64
CA LEU A 79 -7.66 -16.97 3.64
C LEU A 79 -6.22 -17.21 4.17
N GLY A 80 -6.02 -17.12 5.49
CA GLY A 80 -4.69 -17.17 6.09
C GLY A 80 -3.93 -15.84 5.94
N THR A 81 -2.63 -15.92 5.71
CA THR A 81 -1.81 -14.75 5.37
C THR A 81 -2.09 -14.29 3.94
N VAL A 82 -2.32 -12.99 3.75
CA VAL A 82 -2.60 -12.39 2.43
C VAL A 82 -1.68 -11.21 2.19
N THR A 83 -0.94 -11.21 1.09
CA THR A 83 -0.15 -10.05 0.66
C THR A 83 -0.84 -9.38 -0.52
N ILE A 84 -1.11 -8.08 -0.38
CA ILE A 84 -1.68 -7.24 -1.42
C ILE A 84 -0.57 -6.31 -1.89
N GLU A 85 -0.15 -6.45 -3.14
CA GLU A 85 0.77 -5.56 -3.81
C GLU A 85 0.02 -4.73 -4.83
N ARG A 86 0.30 -3.43 -4.88
CA ARG A 86 -0.18 -2.56 -5.94
C ARG A 86 0.95 -1.69 -6.45
N LEU A 87 1.18 -1.75 -7.75
CA LEU A 87 2.22 -0.99 -8.44
C LEU A 87 1.61 -0.06 -9.48
N ARG A 88 2.40 0.91 -9.94
CA ARG A 88 2.02 1.75 -11.08
C ARG A 88 1.60 0.86 -12.25
N GLY A 89 0.41 1.12 -12.76
CA GLY A 89 -0.23 0.32 -13.79
C GLY A 89 -1.42 1.00 -14.42
N LYS A 90 -2.36 0.23 -14.97
CA LYS A 90 -3.57 0.75 -15.62
C LYS A 90 -4.53 1.33 -14.59
N ALA A 91 -5.38 2.28 -15.01
CA ALA A 91 -6.43 2.92 -14.19
C ALA A 91 -5.95 3.37 -12.78
N THR A 92 -6.21 2.56 -11.76
CA THR A 92 -5.91 2.79 -10.34
C THR A 92 -4.70 1.98 -9.84
N GLY A 93 -3.88 1.42 -10.74
CA GLY A 93 -2.66 0.65 -10.45
C GLY A 93 -2.89 -0.85 -10.51
N ASP A 94 -1.92 -1.58 -11.04
CA ASP A 94 -2.01 -3.04 -11.19
C ASP A 94 -1.89 -3.69 -9.81
N VAL A 95 -2.84 -4.56 -9.47
CA VAL A 95 -2.90 -5.24 -8.17
C VAL A 95 -2.58 -6.72 -8.31
N THR A 96 -1.85 -7.23 -7.32
CA THR A 96 -1.57 -8.66 -7.15
C THR A 96 -1.90 -9.03 -5.71
N VAL A 97 -2.67 -10.09 -5.53
CA VAL A 97 -3.04 -10.65 -4.23
C VAL A 97 -2.49 -12.05 -4.14
N GLN A 98 -1.53 -12.25 -3.24
CA GLN A 98 -0.97 -13.57 -2.93
C GLN A 98 -1.56 -14.06 -1.61
N VAL A 99 -2.13 -15.26 -1.61
CA VAL A 99 -2.68 -15.91 -0.41
C VAL A 99 -1.73 -17.00 0.12
N GLU A 100 -1.98 -17.50 1.32
CA GLU A 100 -1.08 -18.39 2.06
C GLU A 100 -0.70 -19.69 1.32
N ASN A 101 -1.62 -20.24 0.52
CA ASN A 101 -1.36 -21.44 -0.27
C ASN A 101 -0.50 -21.18 -1.53
N GLY A 102 -0.03 -19.94 -1.74
CA GLY A 102 0.78 -19.53 -2.87
C GLY A 102 -0.01 -19.13 -4.11
N ALA A 103 -1.35 -19.25 -4.12
CA ALA A 103 -2.16 -18.76 -5.22
C ALA A 103 -2.05 -17.24 -5.36
N ILE A 104 -1.98 -16.79 -6.61
CA ILE A 104 -1.85 -15.38 -6.97
C ILE A 104 -3.06 -14.99 -7.81
N PHE A 105 -3.71 -13.91 -7.41
CA PHE A 105 -4.83 -13.29 -8.13
C PHE A 105 -4.41 -11.89 -8.58
N GLY A 106 -4.86 -11.46 -9.75
CA GLY A 106 -4.64 -10.11 -10.26
C GLY A 106 -5.87 -9.62 -11.03
N GLU A 107 -5.79 -8.43 -11.58
CA GLU A 107 -6.81 -7.97 -12.54
C GLU A 107 -6.71 -8.83 -13.82
N GLU A 108 -7.79 -9.54 -14.16
CA GLU A 108 -7.94 -10.13 -15.50
C GLU A 108 -7.98 -8.99 -16.53
N SER A 109 -7.15 -9.11 -17.57
CA SER A 109 -7.08 -8.13 -18.67
C SER A 109 -8.23 -8.28 -19.66
#